data_AF-A0A537TV66-F1
#
_entry.id   AF-A0A537TV66-F1
#
_cell.length_a   1.000
_cell.length_b   1.000
_cell.length_c   1.000
_cell.angle_alpha   90.00
_cell.angle_beta   90.00
_cell.angle_gamma   90.00
#
_symmetry.space_group_name_H-M   'P 1'
#
loop_
_entity.id
_entity.type
_entity.pdbx_description
1 polymer ?
#
loop_
_entity_poly.entity_id
_entity_poly.type
_entity_poly.pdbx_seq_one_letter_code
_entity_poly.pdbx_strand_id
1 'polypeptide(L)'
;FKLALDASTQQVTLQADGNPSANTNLPFNFLHEAFENAIKAARDDALSGGVNDAVNQVFAGARQKLIGGLKVFDESASATFTAVKITKDGLIVRGEIGSGPRQAPVVQFNEIDEGRAFSALGTWIPGGKIDRYIWSWVGHSGKGPAKLFSASHKSSTETHRFIFPKPAGMDALGSVSLRIEGTQTGADGLSVPIAAESPPQLRDAFGTIVESPAWWEPIMTPVWLEETKPDAKLKDLIAGHVPLQSDRPRGRELTHNTLVYFPDWRADEPLEPVARAMAAMRRRKVSLVLIVVLPADALDSRRSDLEVRLRPVSSRFAGRLMVTVDEEGGWSRAFAVAGRASAHLVNARRQFAWNSSGDIEPAAMAAALDKHILAAPAPRTHALQPKVSGCGCGCRGAPDIIVEDERGERFALHRMRGRNVILNFFQSWSAPCIRELQRLQALQQKRPKGGGPYVVAFHGGNDEKAVADLRKRHGLTFPLVQDRDQVIARQYGITCWPTTIAINPDGSIGRMQLGAVREAKPATRPARSTSA
;
A
#
# COMPACT_ATOMS: atom_id res chain seq x y z
N PHE A 1 35.41 51.17 16.13
CA PHE A 1 34.46 50.33 16.86
C PHE A 1 34.25 49.04 16.10
N LYS A 2 33.99 47.95 16.81
CA LYS A 2 33.65 46.63 16.26
C LYS A 2 32.30 46.17 16.80
N LEU A 3 31.66 45.23 16.12
CA LEU A 3 30.53 44.50 16.67
C LEU A 3 31.02 43.17 17.26
N ALA A 4 30.51 42.83 18.43
CA ALA A 4 30.73 41.54 19.07
C ALA A 4 29.40 40.82 19.26
N LEU A 5 29.33 39.58 18.77
CA LEU A 5 28.17 38.70 18.89
C LEU A 5 28.43 37.71 20.04
N ASP A 6 27.50 37.62 20.99
CA ASP A 6 27.36 36.41 21.80
C ASP A 6 26.40 35.45 21.09
N ALA A 7 26.95 34.34 20.61
CA ALA A 7 26.17 33.34 19.88
C ALA A 7 25.19 32.56 20.79
N SER A 8 25.38 32.57 22.10
CA SER A 8 24.51 31.86 23.07
C SER A 8 23.26 32.67 23.43
N THR A 9 23.41 33.95 23.79
CA THR A 9 22.28 34.86 24.06
C THR A 9 21.71 35.49 22.79
N GLN A 10 22.42 35.39 21.67
CA GLN A 10 22.08 36.02 20.39
C GLN A 10 21.97 37.56 20.49
N GLN A 11 22.79 38.15 21.37
CA GLN A 11 22.99 39.59 21.53
C GLN A 11 24.17 40.09 20.69
N VAL A 12 24.08 41.32 20.22
CA VAL A 12 25.13 42.00 19.45
C VAL A 12 25.43 43.34 20.11
N THR A 13 26.68 43.53 20.55
CA THR A 13 27.16 44.74 21.20
C THR A 13 28.13 45.51 20.32
N LEU A 14 28.12 46.84 20.42
CA LEU A 14 29.16 47.71 19.90
C LEU A 14 30.28 47.83 20.94
N GLN A 15 31.52 47.67 20.50
CA GLN A 15 32.70 47.69 21.36
C GLN A 15 33.80 48.61 20.79
N ALA A 16 34.66 49.09 21.69
CA ALA A 16 35.94 49.68 21.32
C ALA A 16 36.75 48.69 20.46
N ASP A 17 37.51 49.22 19.50
CA ASP A 17 38.31 48.43 18.57
C ASP A 17 39.73 48.99 18.56
N GLY A 18 40.56 48.46 19.48
CA GLY A 18 41.86 49.02 19.81
C GLY A 18 41.84 50.33 20.59
N ASN A 19 43.02 50.91 20.79
CA ASN A 19 43.19 52.28 21.27
C ASN A 19 43.03 53.28 20.11
N PRO A 20 42.57 54.51 20.37
CA PRO A 20 42.50 55.54 19.35
C PRO A 20 43.90 55.97 18.92
N SER A 21 44.22 55.89 17.62
CA SER A 21 45.49 56.41 17.09
C SER A 21 45.44 57.94 16.97
N ALA A 22 45.96 58.66 17.96
CA ALA A 22 46.06 60.11 17.93
C ALA A 22 47.40 60.57 17.33
N ASN A 23 47.39 61.39 16.28
CA ASN A 23 48.58 62.14 15.86
C ASN A 23 48.50 63.56 16.41
N THR A 24 49.01 63.76 17.63
CA THR A 24 49.11 65.07 18.25
C THR A 24 50.50 65.64 17.99
N ASN A 25 50.59 66.66 17.14
CA ASN A 25 51.85 67.36 16.85
C ASN A 25 52.25 68.29 18.01
N LEU A 26 52.54 67.71 19.17
CA LEU A 26 52.75 68.37 20.47
C LEU A 26 54.14 68.05 21.03
N PRO A 27 54.81 69.01 21.70
CA PRO A 27 56.22 68.88 22.09
C PRO A 27 56.50 68.01 23.33
N PHE A 28 55.49 67.46 24.01
CA PHE A 28 55.68 66.69 25.26
C PHE A 28 54.75 65.47 25.38
N ASN A 29 55.30 64.31 25.73
CA ASN A 29 54.56 63.04 25.80
C ASN A 29 53.37 63.04 26.78
N PHE A 30 53.47 63.75 27.92
CA PHE A 30 52.38 63.80 28.90
C PHE A 30 51.10 64.48 28.35
N LEU A 31 51.25 65.40 27.38
CA LEU A 31 50.10 66.01 26.69
C LEU A 31 49.46 65.05 25.69
N HIS A 32 50.27 64.20 25.05
CA HIS A 32 49.79 63.14 24.15
C HIS A 32 48.98 62.09 24.92
N GLU A 33 49.48 61.60 26.06
CA GLU A 33 48.74 60.68 26.94
C GLU A 33 47.43 61.28 27.47
N ALA A 34 47.44 62.53 27.91
CA ALA A 34 46.24 63.23 28.34
C ALA A 34 45.19 63.34 27.21
N PHE A 35 45.62 63.61 25.98
CA PHE A 35 44.74 63.70 24.82
C PHE A 35 44.18 62.34 24.39
N GLU A 36 45.01 61.29 24.36
CA GLU A 36 44.53 59.91 24.15
C GLU A 36 43.49 59.51 25.20
N ASN A 37 43.73 59.84 26.48
CA ASN A 37 42.86 59.45 27.57
C ASN A 37 41.52 60.21 27.54
N ALA A 38 41.51 61.47 27.10
CA ALA A 38 40.28 62.19 26.81
C ALA A 38 39.47 61.54 25.66
N ILE A 39 40.13 61.09 24.59
CA ILE A 39 39.46 60.38 23.48
C ILE A 39 38.92 59.02 23.95
N LYS A 40 39.68 58.26 24.76
CA LYS A 40 39.23 56.99 25.35
C LYS A 40 38.00 57.20 26.23
N ALA A 41 38.02 58.20 27.12
CA ALA A 41 36.88 58.54 27.96
C ALA A 41 35.62 58.91 27.15
N ALA A 42 35.74 59.80 26.16
CA ALA A 42 34.61 60.19 25.31
C ALA A 42 34.07 59.02 24.45
N ARG A 43 34.94 58.13 23.99
CA ARG A 43 34.58 56.89 23.28
C ARG A 43 33.79 55.94 24.19
N ASP A 44 34.21 55.78 25.44
CA ASP A 44 33.64 54.80 26.36
C ASP A 44 32.35 55.31 27.02
N ASP A 45 32.24 56.63 27.26
CA ASP A 45 30.98 57.29 27.60
C ASP A 45 29.91 57.08 26.50
N ALA A 46 30.28 57.31 25.23
CA ALA A 46 29.42 57.05 24.08
C ALA A 46 29.04 55.56 23.88
N LEU A 47 29.77 54.61 24.48
CA LEU A 47 29.39 53.19 24.53
C LEU A 47 28.47 52.85 25.71
N SER A 48 28.50 53.66 26.78
CA SER A 48 27.66 53.49 27.97
C SER A 48 26.23 54.00 27.80
N GLY A 49 26.03 55.03 26.96
CA GLY A 49 24.75 55.72 26.74
C GLY A 49 23.70 54.93 25.94
N GLY A 50 23.38 53.69 26.32
CA GLY A 50 22.27 52.89 25.77
C GLY A 50 22.45 52.39 24.33
N VAL A 51 23.55 52.72 23.65
CA VAL A 51 23.82 52.32 22.26
C VAL A 51 23.74 50.80 22.06
N ASN A 52 24.17 50.02 23.06
CA ASN A 52 24.11 48.56 23.01
C ASN A 52 22.67 48.02 23.00
N ASP A 53 21.71 48.68 23.64
CA ASP A 53 20.31 48.27 23.60
C ASP A 53 19.68 48.56 22.23
N ALA A 54 20.00 49.71 21.64
CA ALA A 54 19.56 50.06 20.28
C ALA A 54 20.12 49.08 19.24
N VAL A 55 21.41 48.71 19.33
CA VAL A 55 22.03 47.70 18.47
C VAL A 55 21.36 46.34 18.67
N ASN A 56 21.18 45.89 19.93
CA ASN A 56 20.49 44.64 20.24
C ASN A 56 19.06 44.60 19.67
N GLN A 57 18.29 45.68 19.77
CA GLN A 57 16.94 45.78 19.20
C GLN A 57 16.95 45.65 17.67
N VAL A 58 17.88 46.30 16.97
CA VAL A 58 18.00 46.20 15.51
C VAL A 58 18.32 44.76 15.08
N PHE A 59 19.31 44.11 15.72
CA PHE A 59 19.68 42.74 15.39
C PHE A 59 18.60 41.72 15.77
N ALA A 60 17.94 41.87 16.92
CA ALA A 60 16.84 41.03 17.34
C ALA A 60 15.61 41.19 16.43
N GLY A 61 15.23 42.42 16.08
CA GLY A 61 14.14 42.72 15.16
C GLY A 61 14.39 42.16 13.75
N ALA A 62 15.61 42.30 13.22
CA ALA A 62 16.01 41.69 11.96
C ALA A 62 15.92 40.15 12.01
N ARG A 63 16.40 39.53 13.10
CA ARG A 63 16.33 38.07 13.29
C ARG A 63 14.89 37.57 13.35
N GLN A 64 14.02 38.25 14.11
CA GLN A 64 12.59 37.89 14.21
C GLN A 64 11.85 38.10 12.88
N LYS A 65 12.17 39.16 12.12
CA LYS A 65 11.59 39.37 10.78
C LYS A 65 12.01 38.27 9.80
N LEU A 66 13.26 37.81 9.86
CA LEU A 66 13.73 36.64 9.09
C LEU A 66 13.00 35.36 9.50
N ILE A 67 12.90 35.07 10.80
CA ILE A 67 12.17 33.90 11.32
C ILE A 67 10.70 33.93 10.88
N GLY A 68 10.03 35.07 10.98
CA GLY A 68 8.65 35.24 10.53
C GLY A 68 8.47 34.98 9.03
N GLY A 69 9.42 35.44 8.19
CA GLY A 69 9.42 35.13 6.76
C GLY A 69 9.69 33.66 6.45
N LEU A 70 10.60 33.00 7.18
CA LEU A 70 10.88 31.57 7.03
C LEU A 70 9.70 30.70 7.47
N LYS A 71 8.93 31.13 8.48
CA LYS A 71 7.75 30.41 8.99
C LYS A 71 6.55 30.38 8.05
N VAL A 72 6.59 31.12 6.94
CA VAL A 72 5.64 30.96 5.81
C VAL A 72 5.88 29.63 5.07
N PHE A 73 7.10 29.08 5.15
CA PHE A 73 7.50 27.84 4.48
C PHE A 73 7.64 26.64 5.43
N ASP A 74 8.02 26.89 6.70
CA ASP A 74 8.21 25.85 7.73
C ASP A 74 7.97 26.45 9.13
N GLU A 75 6.88 26.07 9.80
CA GLU A 75 6.52 26.59 11.14
C GLU A 75 7.61 26.36 12.21
N SER A 76 8.45 25.34 12.00
CA SER A 76 9.58 24.98 12.88
C SER A 76 10.85 25.78 12.58
N ALA A 77 10.84 26.66 11.58
CA ALA A 77 12.01 27.41 11.17
C ALA A 77 12.57 28.30 12.29
N SER A 78 13.90 28.35 12.35
CA SER A 78 14.67 29.21 13.25
C SER A 78 15.81 29.88 12.49
N ALA A 79 16.36 30.96 13.06
CA ALA A 79 17.57 31.59 12.57
C ALA A 79 18.43 32.02 13.75
N THR A 80 19.73 31.72 13.69
CA THR A 80 20.75 32.15 14.64
C THR A 80 21.87 32.86 13.91
N PHE A 81 22.49 33.85 14.54
CA PHE A 81 23.73 34.45 14.08
C PHE A 81 24.92 33.66 14.64
N THR A 82 25.96 33.51 13.83
CA THR A 82 27.22 32.82 14.16
C THR A 82 28.44 33.74 14.03
N ALA A 83 28.36 34.80 13.21
CA ALA A 83 29.32 35.90 13.20
C ALA A 83 28.71 37.21 12.70
N VAL A 84 29.21 38.34 13.17
CA VAL A 84 28.87 39.69 12.68
C VAL A 84 30.16 40.44 12.41
N LYS A 85 30.27 41.12 11.26
CA LYS A 85 31.44 41.92 10.88
C LYS A 85 31.04 43.18 10.12
N ILE A 86 31.57 44.32 10.54
CA ILE A 86 31.55 45.56 9.74
C ILE A 86 32.71 45.51 8.73
N THR A 87 32.46 45.95 7.50
CA THR A 87 33.47 46.27 6.49
C THR A 87 33.26 47.71 6.00
N LYS A 88 34.22 48.24 5.22
CA LYS A 88 34.06 49.52 4.52
C LYS A 88 32.86 49.55 3.55
N ASP A 89 32.38 48.39 3.11
CA ASP A 89 31.31 48.24 2.11
C ASP A 89 29.94 47.89 2.75
N GLY A 90 29.88 47.70 4.07
CA GLY A 90 28.63 47.44 4.79
C GLY A 90 28.74 46.47 5.98
N LEU A 91 27.62 45.82 6.30
CA LEU A 91 27.51 44.85 7.40
C LEU A 91 27.38 43.42 6.84
N ILE A 92 28.25 42.53 7.27
CA ILE A 92 28.16 41.09 6.99
C ILE A 92 27.66 40.39 8.25
N VAL A 93 26.50 39.73 8.14
CA VAL A 93 25.97 38.81 9.15
C VAL A 93 26.06 37.39 8.60
N ARG A 94 26.60 36.47 9.40
CA ARG A 94 26.61 35.03 9.14
C ARG A 94 25.78 34.33 10.20
N GLY A 95 25.16 33.22 9.82
CA GLY A 95 24.20 32.53 10.67
C GLY A 95 23.79 31.19 10.10
N GLU A 96 23.01 30.47 10.89
CA GLU A 96 22.40 29.19 10.53
C GLU A 96 20.88 29.35 10.48
N ILE A 97 20.23 28.56 9.62
CA ILE A 97 18.77 28.49 9.50
C ILE A 97 18.36 27.06 9.83
N GLY A 98 17.72 26.88 10.99
CA GLY A 98 17.12 25.62 11.38
C GLY A 98 15.80 25.39 10.65
N SER A 99 15.46 24.13 10.39
CA SER A 99 14.20 23.73 9.78
C SER A 99 13.70 22.42 10.39
N GLY A 100 12.39 22.14 10.24
CA GLY A 100 11.77 20.94 10.76
C GLY A 100 12.29 19.65 10.10
N PRO A 101 12.15 18.50 10.78
CA PRO A 101 12.54 17.21 10.21
C PRO A 101 11.75 16.94 8.92
N ARG A 102 12.46 16.63 7.83
CA ARG A 102 11.82 16.33 6.54
C ARG A 102 10.91 15.12 6.67
N GLN A 103 9.74 15.19 6.02
CA GLN A 103 8.85 14.05 5.88
C GLN A 103 9.51 12.92 5.07
N ALA A 104 9.03 11.69 5.28
CA ALA A 104 9.45 10.55 4.49
C ALA A 104 9.07 10.73 3.00
N PRO A 105 9.81 10.13 2.05
CA PRO A 105 9.46 10.19 0.63
C PRO A 105 8.06 9.68 0.35
N VAL A 106 7.35 10.38 -0.53
CA VAL A 106 6.01 10.00 -0.99
C VAL A 106 6.17 9.18 -2.26
N VAL A 107 5.79 7.90 -2.22
CA VAL A 107 5.89 6.98 -3.37
C VAL A 107 4.49 6.58 -3.82
N GLN A 108 4.06 7.13 -4.96
CA GLN A 108 2.72 6.99 -5.53
C GLN A 108 2.77 6.88 -7.05
N PHE A 109 2.08 5.89 -7.59
CA PHE A 109 1.82 5.78 -9.02
C PHE A 109 0.38 5.38 -9.29
N ASN A 110 -0.11 5.79 -10.46
CA ASN A 110 -1.44 5.50 -10.98
C ASN A 110 -1.31 4.89 -12.40
N GLU A 111 -2.40 4.30 -12.90
CA GLU A 111 -2.50 3.94 -14.31
C GLU A 111 -2.79 5.19 -15.17
N ILE A 112 -2.30 5.19 -16.39
CA ILE A 112 -2.61 6.18 -17.43
C ILE A 112 -2.77 5.47 -18.79
N ASP A 113 -3.22 6.23 -19.80
CA ASP A 113 -3.27 5.77 -21.20
C ASP A 113 -4.06 4.46 -21.38
N GLU A 114 -5.31 4.45 -20.90
CA GLU A 114 -6.23 3.29 -20.93
C GLU A 114 -5.65 2.01 -20.30
N GLY A 115 -4.70 2.16 -19.37
CA GLY A 115 -4.00 1.04 -18.78
C GLY A 115 -2.95 0.44 -19.72
N ARG A 116 -2.26 1.27 -20.51
CA ARG A 116 -1.04 0.90 -21.27
C ARG A 116 0.25 1.42 -20.63
N ALA A 117 0.17 2.32 -19.64
CA ALA A 117 1.33 2.73 -18.85
C ALA A 117 0.99 2.94 -17.36
N PHE A 118 1.99 2.74 -16.50
CA PHE A 118 1.98 3.18 -15.11
C PHE A 118 2.70 4.57 -15.03
N SER A 119 2.24 5.50 -14.20
CA SER A 119 2.82 6.86 -14.05
C SER A 119 3.06 7.24 -12.59
N ALA A 120 4.29 7.64 -12.27
CA ALA A 120 4.79 8.02 -10.94
C ALA A 120 4.80 9.54 -10.69
N LEU A 121 4.02 10.34 -11.43
CA LEU A 121 4.05 11.81 -11.32
C LEU A 121 3.75 12.35 -9.89
N GLY A 122 3.04 11.58 -9.05
CA GLY A 122 2.79 11.90 -7.64
C GLY A 122 3.91 11.49 -6.67
N THR A 123 5.03 10.98 -7.17
CA THR A 123 6.18 10.51 -6.36
C THR A 123 7.23 11.61 -6.19
N TRP A 124 7.63 11.91 -4.94
CA TRP A 124 8.61 12.96 -4.64
C TRP A 124 9.36 12.71 -3.32
N ILE A 125 10.55 13.31 -3.20
CA ILE A 125 11.37 13.31 -1.97
C ILE A 125 11.31 14.72 -1.36
N PRO A 126 10.72 14.91 -0.16
CA PRO A 126 10.63 16.23 0.48
C PRO A 126 12.00 16.85 0.75
N GLY A 127 12.29 18.00 0.14
CA GLY A 127 13.60 18.65 0.21
C GLY A 127 14.71 17.85 -0.49
N GLY A 128 14.42 17.18 -1.60
CA GLY A 128 15.37 16.31 -2.29
C GLY A 128 15.08 16.09 -3.77
N LYS A 129 15.80 15.14 -4.36
CA LYS A 129 15.67 14.73 -5.78
C LYS A 129 15.62 13.21 -5.89
N ILE A 130 14.93 12.71 -6.92
CA ILE A 130 14.90 11.30 -7.30
C ILE A 130 15.90 11.09 -8.44
N ASP A 131 16.80 10.12 -8.28
CA ASP A 131 17.80 9.74 -9.28
C ASP A 131 17.41 8.45 -10.04
N ARG A 132 16.57 7.60 -9.44
CA ARG A 132 16.13 6.30 -10.00
C ARG A 132 14.68 6.01 -9.63
N TYR A 133 13.87 5.63 -10.63
CA TYR A 133 12.56 4.99 -10.49
C TYR A 133 12.71 3.51 -10.84
N ILE A 134 12.74 2.66 -9.83
CA ILE A 134 12.89 1.21 -9.94
C ILE A 134 11.51 0.57 -9.89
N TRP A 135 10.97 0.23 -11.05
CA TRP A 135 9.72 -0.48 -11.19
C TRP A 135 9.97 -1.98 -11.07
N SER A 136 9.34 -2.64 -10.12
CA SER A 136 9.40 -4.10 -9.96
C SER A 136 8.00 -4.69 -10.16
N TRP A 137 7.88 -5.78 -10.90
CA TRP A 137 6.59 -6.45 -11.09
C TRP A 137 6.76 -7.97 -11.18
N VAL A 138 5.67 -8.69 -10.97
CA VAL A 138 5.60 -10.13 -11.26
C VAL A 138 5.01 -10.34 -12.65
N GLY A 139 5.59 -11.26 -13.40
CA GLY A 139 4.97 -11.82 -14.59
C GLY A 139 5.03 -13.34 -14.55
N HIS A 140 3.95 -14.00 -14.94
CA HIS A 140 3.89 -15.46 -14.99
C HIS A 140 4.32 -16.03 -16.33
N SER A 141 4.65 -17.31 -16.36
CA SER A 141 4.76 -18.10 -17.59
C SER A 141 3.67 -19.17 -17.68
N GLY A 142 3.28 -19.55 -18.89
CA GLY A 142 2.14 -20.46 -19.09
C GLY A 142 0.77 -19.77 -19.00
N LYS A 143 -0.29 -20.59 -19.03
CA LYS A 143 -1.69 -20.14 -19.00
C LYS A 143 -2.35 -20.55 -17.69
N GLY A 144 -3.43 -19.84 -17.31
CA GLY A 144 -4.36 -20.13 -16.21
C GLY A 144 -3.73 -20.52 -14.86
N PRO A 145 -4.45 -21.17 -13.94
CA PRO A 145 -4.02 -21.29 -12.53
C PRO A 145 -2.81 -22.20 -12.22
N ALA A 146 -2.18 -22.85 -13.22
CA ALA A 146 -0.81 -23.32 -13.06
C ALA A 146 0.19 -22.15 -12.83
N LYS A 147 -0.24 -20.92 -13.13
CA LYS A 147 0.49 -19.68 -12.86
C LYS A 147 0.94 -19.51 -11.41
N LEU A 148 0.22 -20.07 -10.42
CA LEU A 148 0.49 -19.95 -8.97
C LEU A 148 1.97 -20.15 -8.58
N PHE A 149 2.68 -20.99 -9.34
CA PHE A 149 4.07 -21.38 -9.07
C PHE A 149 5.06 -20.96 -10.18
N SER A 150 4.60 -20.16 -11.16
CA SER A 150 5.39 -19.68 -12.30
C SER A 150 5.73 -18.19 -12.23
N ALA A 151 5.45 -17.56 -11.08
CA ALA A 151 5.73 -16.16 -10.81
C ALA A 151 7.22 -15.84 -10.98
N SER A 152 7.54 -14.92 -11.89
CA SER A 152 8.89 -14.39 -12.07
C SER A 152 8.94 -12.91 -11.71
N HIS A 153 9.76 -12.55 -10.73
CA HIS A 153 10.06 -11.15 -10.43
C HIS A 153 10.89 -10.54 -11.56
N LYS A 154 10.45 -9.38 -12.04
CA LYS A 154 11.09 -8.59 -13.09
C LYS A 154 11.22 -7.15 -12.60
N SER A 155 12.19 -6.42 -13.13
CA SER A 155 12.32 -4.99 -12.84
C SER A 155 12.87 -4.19 -14.02
N SER A 156 12.60 -2.89 -14.00
CA SER A 156 13.18 -1.87 -14.88
C SER A 156 13.66 -0.72 -14.00
N THR A 157 14.71 -0.01 -14.41
CA THR A 157 15.07 1.27 -13.81
C THR A 157 15.02 2.38 -14.85
N GLU A 158 14.16 3.36 -14.61
CA GLU A 158 14.15 4.62 -15.32
C GLU A 158 14.91 5.67 -14.49
N THR A 159 15.89 6.38 -15.07
CA THR A 159 16.59 7.47 -14.35
C THR A 159 15.89 8.82 -14.51
N HIS A 160 15.26 9.06 -15.67
CA HIS A 160 14.70 10.37 -16.04
C HIS A 160 13.24 10.30 -16.51
N ARG A 161 12.55 9.17 -16.30
CA ARG A 161 11.15 8.98 -16.70
C ARG A 161 10.31 8.52 -15.51
N PHE A 162 9.34 9.33 -15.11
CA PHE A 162 8.28 8.94 -14.19
C PHE A 162 7.16 8.13 -14.88
N ILE A 163 7.15 8.04 -16.21
CA ILE A 163 6.22 7.21 -16.99
C ILE A 163 6.91 5.90 -17.37
N PHE A 164 6.30 4.78 -16.97
CA PHE A 164 6.73 3.42 -17.30
C PHE A 164 5.67 2.72 -18.16
N PRO A 165 5.91 2.58 -19.48
CA PRO A 165 5.04 1.81 -20.36
C PRO A 165 4.92 0.35 -19.88
N LYS A 166 3.71 -0.24 -19.93
CA LYS A 166 3.52 -1.66 -19.57
C LYS A 166 4.29 -2.52 -20.59
N PRO A 167 5.30 -3.31 -20.20
CA PRO A 167 5.99 -4.19 -21.14
C PRO A 167 5.04 -5.29 -21.64
N ALA A 168 5.19 -5.67 -22.90
CA ALA A 168 4.36 -6.71 -23.52
C ALA A 168 4.43 -8.02 -22.72
N GLY A 169 3.27 -8.59 -22.37
CA GLY A 169 3.20 -9.78 -21.52
C GLY A 169 3.40 -9.52 -20.01
N MET A 170 3.34 -8.26 -19.55
CA MET A 170 2.98 -7.98 -18.16
C MET A 170 1.61 -8.60 -17.88
N ASP A 171 1.52 -9.45 -16.87
CA ASP A 171 0.31 -10.20 -16.57
C ASP A 171 -0.70 -9.33 -15.81
N ALA A 172 -1.98 -9.46 -16.14
CA ALA A 172 -3.05 -8.76 -15.41
C ALA A 172 -3.08 -9.20 -13.93
N LEU A 173 -2.74 -10.47 -13.67
CA LEU A 173 -2.63 -11.05 -12.32
C LEU A 173 -1.44 -10.49 -11.50
N GLY A 174 -0.49 -9.80 -12.14
CA GLY A 174 0.78 -9.40 -11.56
C GLY A 174 0.69 -8.35 -10.45
N SER A 175 1.44 -8.55 -9.37
CA SER A 175 1.78 -7.47 -8.45
C SER A 175 2.88 -6.54 -8.99
N VAL A 176 2.94 -5.31 -8.45
CA VAL A 176 3.95 -4.28 -8.73
C VAL A 176 4.42 -3.58 -7.47
N SER A 177 5.66 -3.12 -7.42
CA SER A 177 6.08 -1.98 -6.60
C SER A 177 6.83 -0.94 -7.44
N LEU A 178 6.78 0.32 -6.99
CA LEU A 178 7.74 1.34 -7.37
C LEU A 178 8.64 1.56 -6.15
N ARG A 179 9.95 1.42 -6.35
CA ARG A 179 10.98 1.93 -5.45
C ARG A 179 11.62 3.17 -6.07
N ILE A 180 11.87 4.19 -5.25
CA ILE A 180 12.71 5.32 -5.64
C ILE A 180 14.00 5.33 -4.85
N GLU A 181 15.04 5.86 -5.48
CA GLU A 181 16.32 6.15 -4.88
C GLU A 181 16.77 7.56 -5.29
N GLY A 182 17.41 8.27 -4.37
CA GLY A 182 17.88 9.63 -4.59
C GLY A 182 18.46 10.23 -3.32
N THR A 183 18.44 11.57 -3.21
CA THR A 183 19.00 12.30 -2.07
C THR A 183 17.97 13.21 -1.42
N GLN A 184 17.99 13.30 -0.09
CA GLN A 184 17.19 14.23 0.72
C GLN A 184 18.11 15.14 1.53
N THR A 185 17.89 16.45 1.47
CA THR A 185 18.58 17.45 2.30
C THR A 185 17.92 17.50 3.68
N GLY A 186 18.69 17.15 4.72
CA GLY A 186 18.23 17.14 6.11
C GLY A 186 17.90 18.51 6.68
N ALA A 187 17.54 18.53 7.96
CA ALA A 187 17.38 19.76 8.75
C ALA A 187 18.72 20.46 9.04
N ASP A 188 19.82 19.70 8.95
CA ASP A 188 21.23 20.09 9.04
C ASP A 188 21.81 20.61 7.71
N GLY A 189 21.00 20.68 6.64
CA GLY A 189 21.46 21.07 5.31
C GLY A 189 22.28 20.00 4.59
N LEU A 190 22.53 18.83 5.19
CA LEU A 190 23.30 17.76 4.57
C LEU A 190 22.43 16.91 3.64
N SER A 191 22.85 16.74 2.39
CA SER A 191 22.23 15.81 1.45
C SER A 191 22.63 14.37 1.79
N VAL A 192 21.66 13.55 2.20
CA VAL A 192 21.86 12.13 2.49
C VAL A 192 21.14 11.24 1.46
N PRO A 193 21.70 10.07 1.08
CA PRO A 193 20.99 9.12 0.25
C PRO A 193 19.77 8.54 0.97
N ILE A 194 18.68 8.36 0.23
CA ILE A 194 17.44 7.78 0.73
C ILE A 194 16.80 6.87 -0.32
N ALA A 195 16.23 5.76 0.13
CA ALA A 195 15.38 4.88 -0.67
C ALA A 195 14.01 4.70 -0.01
N ALA A 196 12.96 4.61 -0.81
CA ALA A 196 11.60 4.33 -0.35
C ALA A 196 10.86 3.48 -1.39
N GLU A 197 9.95 2.60 -0.95
CA GLU A 197 9.23 1.67 -1.81
C GLU A 197 7.74 1.72 -1.50
N SER A 198 6.90 1.84 -2.54
CA SER A 198 5.45 1.72 -2.41
C SER A 198 5.09 0.28 -1.99
N PRO A 199 4.08 0.06 -1.13
CA PRO A 199 3.55 -1.28 -0.89
C PRO A 199 3.16 -1.96 -2.22
N PRO A 200 3.35 -3.28 -2.37
CA PRO A 200 2.92 -3.96 -3.58
C PRO A 200 1.44 -3.74 -3.90
N GLN A 201 1.15 -3.40 -5.15
CA GLN A 201 -0.21 -3.23 -5.68
C GLN A 201 -0.50 -4.37 -6.66
N LEU A 202 -1.67 -5.01 -6.58
CA LEU A 202 -2.13 -5.98 -7.57
C LEU A 202 -2.76 -5.20 -8.75
N ARG A 203 -2.48 -5.56 -10.02
CA ARG A 203 -3.12 -4.97 -11.22
C ARG A 203 -4.53 -5.57 -11.40
N ASP A 204 -5.06 -5.65 -12.63
CA ASP A 204 -6.42 -6.13 -12.96
C ASP A 204 -6.66 -7.63 -12.63
N ALA A 205 -6.72 -7.98 -11.34
CA ALA A 205 -6.39 -9.32 -10.85
C ALA A 205 -7.35 -9.93 -9.81
N PHE A 206 -8.58 -9.44 -9.70
CA PHE A 206 -9.58 -10.08 -8.85
C PHE A 206 -10.43 -10.98 -9.72
N GLY A 207 -10.61 -12.23 -9.32
CA GLY A 207 -11.32 -13.26 -10.09
C GLY A 207 -10.64 -13.69 -11.41
N THR A 208 -10.54 -15.00 -11.60
CA THR A 208 -10.84 -15.55 -12.93
C THR A 208 -12.33 -15.87 -12.91
N ILE A 209 -13.14 -15.22 -13.76
CA ILE A 209 -14.52 -15.69 -13.97
C ILE A 209 -14.47 -17.06 -14.65
N VAL A 210 -14.51 -18.12 -13.84
CA VAL A 210 -14.87 -19.46 -14.30
C VAL A 210 -16.39 -19.47 -14.40
N GLU A 211 -16.93 -19.30 -15.62
CA GLU A 211 -18.37 -19.11 -15.89
C GLU A 211 -19.22 -20.15 -15.13
N SER A 212 -19.83 -19.75 -14.02
CA SER A 212 -20.52 -20.65 -13.09
C SER A 212 -22.05 -20.60 -13.28
N PRO A 213 -22.77 -21.69 -12.94
CA PRO A 213 -24.21 -21.64 -12.71
C PRO A 213 -24.55 -20.76 -11.50
N ALA A 214 -25.61 -19.94 -11.58
CA ALA A 214 -26.03 -19.05 -10.49
C ALA A 214 -26.39 -19.76 -9.17
N TRP A 215 -26.67 -21.06 -9.17
CA TRP A 215 -26.88 -21.85 -7.94
C TRP A 215 -25.58 -22.13 -7.15
N TRP A 216 -24.42 -21.71 -7.66
CA TRP A 216 -23.15 -21.72 -6.92
C TRP A 216 -23.00 -20.49 -6.02
N GLU A 217 -23.86 -19.48 -6.12
CA GLU A 217 -23.76 -18.27 -5.31
C GLU A 217 -24.53 -18.42 -3.97
N PRO A 218 -23.97 -17.94 -2.83
CA PRO A 218 -22.67 -17.30 -2.67
C PRO A 218 -21.53 -18.31 -2.43
N ILE A 219 -20.50 -18.25 -3.27
CA ILE A 219 -19.19 -18.87 -3.05
C ILE A 219 -18.13 -17.77 -3.08
N MET A 220 -17.20 -17.83 -2.13
CA MET A 220 -15.98 -17.02 -2.13
C MET A 220 -14.79 -17.87 -2.58
N THR A 221 -13.84 -17.27 -3.29
CA THR A 221 -12.57 -17.90 -3.66
C THR A 221 -11.37 -17.05 -3.25
N PRO A 222 -10.25 -17.67 -2.81
CA PRO A 222 -9.04 -16.95 -2.46
C PRO A 222 -8.33 -16.45 -3.71
N VAL A 223 -7.87 -15.19 -3.66
CA VAL A 223 -6.88 -14.64 -4.57
C VAL A 223 -5.51 -14.86 -3.94
N TRP A 224 -4.67 -15.65 -4.61
CA TRP A 224 -3.36 -16.05 -4.10
C TRP A 224 -2.29 -15.00 -4.44
N LEU A 225 -1.48 -14.64 -3.44
CA LEU A 225 -0.25 -13.86 -3.55
C LEU A 225 0.86 -14.66 -4.22
N GLU A 226 1.64 -13.96 -5.02
CA GLU A 226 2.83 -14.46 -5.70
C GLU A 226 3.99 -14.53 -4.69
N GLU A 227 4.23 -15.71 -4.11
CA GLU A 227 5.32 -15.95 -3.16
C GLU A 227 6.30 -17.00 -3.67
N THR A 228 7.59 -16.68 -3.58
CA THR A 228 8.72 -17.51 -4.02
C THR A 228 9.28 -18.38 -2.89
N LYS A 229 9.02 -18.03 -1.63
CA LYS A 229 9.41 -18.83 -0.45
C LYS A 229 8.62 -20.15 -0.38
N PRO A 230 9.27 -21.33 -0.44
CA PRO A 230 8.58 -22.63 -0.33
C PRO A 230 7.90 -22.86 1.02
N ASP A 231 8.48 -22.32 2.10
CA ASP A 231 8.04 -22.53 3.48
C ASP A 231 6.86 -21.67 3.92
N ALA A 232 6.34 -20.79 3.06
CA ALA A 232 5.21 -19.95 3.40
C ALA A 232 3.93 -20.78 3.58
N LYS A 233 3.18 -20.51 4.66
CA LYS A 233 1.88 -21.13 4.91
C LYS A 233 0.84 -20.59 3.92
N LEU A 234 -0.05 -21.46 3.44
CA LEU A 234 -1.05 -21.10 2.43
C LEU A 234 -1.94 -19.92 2.85
N LYS A 235 -2.37 -19.81 4.12
CA LYS A 235 -3.14 -18.63 4.60
C LYS A 235 -2.39 -17.29 4.52
N ASP A 236 -1.06 -17.31 4.57
CA ASP A 236 -0.21 -16.13 4.38
C ASP A 236 0.07 -15.84 2.90
N LEU A 237 -0.37 -16.74 2.02
CA LEU A 237 -0.45 -16.55 0.58
C LEU A 237 -1.83 -16.08 0.11
N ILE A 238 -2.85 -15.88 0.95
CA ILE A 238 -4.13 -15.31 0.48
C ILE A 238 -4.06 -13.79 0.55
N ALA A 239 -4.18 -13.12 -0.61
CA ALA A 239 -4.24 -11.66 -0.74
C ALA A 239 -5.60 -11.13 -0.29
N GLY A 240 -6.67 -11.82 -0.67
CA GLY A 240 -8.06 -11.44 -0.40
C GLY A 240 -9.01 -12.49 -0.95
N HIS A 241 -10.31 -12.25 -0.77
CA HIS A 241 -11.38 -13.13 -1.21
C HIS A 241 -12.31 -12.41 -2.18
N VAL A 242 -12.73 -13.12 -3.24
CA VAL A 242 -13.65 -12.60 -4.28
C VAL A 242 -14.88 -13.50 -4.38
N PRO A 243 -16.07 -12.96 -4.70
CA PRO A 243 -17.20 -13.80 -5.05
C PRO A 243 -16.94 -14.49 -6.40
N LEU A 244 -17.27 -15.77 -6.51
CA LEU A 244 -17.26 -16.48 -7.78
C LEU A 244 -18.48 -16.04 -8.61
N GLN A 245 -18.27 -15.03 -9.46
CA GLN A 245 -19.36 -14.45 -10.27
C GLN A 245 -19.90 -15.45 -11.30
N SER A 246 -21.20 -15.70 -11.25
CA SER A 246 -21.94 -16.25 -12.39
C SER A 246 -22.16 -15.18 -13.46
N ASP A 247 -22.09 -15.57 -14.73
CA ASP A 247 -22.69 -14.77 -15.79
C ASP A 247 -24.20 -15.04 -15.83
N ARG A 248 -24.96 -14.05 -16.32
CA ARG A 248 -26.36 -14.20 -16.73
C ARG A 248 -26.41 -14.26 -18.27
N PRO A 249 -25.95 -15.35 -18.90
CA PRO A 249 -25.71 -15.39 -20.35
C PRO A 249 -27.00 -15.20 -21.15
N ARG A 250 -26.86 -14.50 -22.27
CA ARG A 250 -27.94 -14.23 -23.23
C ARG A 250 -28.26 -15.50 -24.05
N GLY A 251 -29.09 -16.38 -23.49
CA GLY A 251 -29.67 -17.51 -24.20
C GLY A 251 -28.92 -18.84 -24.04
N ARG A 252 -28.61 -19.50 -25.17
CA ARG A 252 -28.20 -20.93 -25.24
C ARG A 252 -26.70 -21.16 -25.50
N GLU A 253 -25.83 -20.18 -25.26
CA GLU A 253 -24.38 -20.37 -25.45
C GLU A 253 -23.82 -21.49 -24.55
N LEU A 254 -22.81 -22.20 -25.08
CA LEU A 254 -22.04 -23.20 -24.34
C LEU A 254 -20.83 -22.53 -23.67
N THR A 255 -20.63 -22.83 -22.39
CA THR A 255 -19.52 -22.31 -21.57
C THR A 255 -18.31 -23.26 -21.68
N HIS A 256 -17.88 -23.84 -20.56
CA HIS A 256 -16.83 -24.84 -20.45
C HIS A 256 -17.34 -25.99 -19.57
N ASN A 257 -16.73 -27.18 -19.65
CA ASN A 257 -17.06 -28.25 -18.71
C ASN A 257 -16.20 -28.07 -17.45
N THR A 258 -16.75 -28.33 -16.26
CA THR A 258 -16.04 -28.24 -14.98
C THR A 258 -16.16 -29.53 -14.20
N LEU A 259 -15.03 -30.08 -13.76
CA LEU A 259 -14.96 -31.09 -12.71
C LEU A 259 -14.60 -30.38 -11.40
N VAL A 260 -15.53 -30.36 -10.44
CA VAL A 260 -15.27 -29.88 -9.08
C VAL A 260 -14.94 -31.08 -8.22
N TYR A 261 -13.78 -31.03 -7.55
CA TYR A 261 -13.21 -32.14 -6.81
C TYR A 261 -12.84 -31.71 -5.39
N PHE A 262 -13.44 -32.40 -4.43
CA PHE A 262 -13.15 -32.32 -3.01
C PHE A 262 -12.30 -33.56 -2.69
N PRO A 263 -10.97 -33.45 -2.56
CA PRO A 263 -10.12 -34.59 -2.19
C PRO A 263 -10.35 -34.99 -0.73
N ASP A 264 -10.04 -36.24 -0.39
CA ASP A 264 -9.58 -36.52 0.98
C ASP A 264 -8.16 -35.95 1.10
N TRP A 265 -8.05 -34.78 1.73
CA TRP A 265 -6.76 -34.10 1.89
C TRP A 265 -5.81 -34.79 2.86
N ARG A 266 -6.28 -35.78 3.64
CA ARG A 266 -5.48 -36.53 4.60
C ARG A 266 -4.78 -37.74 3.99
N ALA A 267 -5.23 -38.21 2.83
CA ALA A 267 -4.53 -39.22 2.05
C ALA A 267 -3.15 -38.74 1.59
N ASP A 268 -2.24 -39.67 1.29
CA ASP A 268 -0.90 -39.36 0.77
C ASP A 268 -0.96 -38.79 -0.65
N GLU A 269 -1.80 -39.39 -1.51
CA GLU A 269 -1.97 -39.01 -2.92
C GLU A 269 -3.40 -38.47 -3.20
N PRO A 270 -3.79 -37.31 -2.63
CA PRO A 270 -5.18 -36.82 -2.62
C PRO A 270 -5.80 -36.59 -4.00
N LEU A 271 -4.99 -36.51 -5.07
CA LEU A 271 -5.43 -36.21 -6.43
C LEU A 271 -5.24 -37.39 -7.42
N GLU A 272 -4.70 -38.52 -6.97
CA GLU A 272 -4.46 -39.69 -7.82
C GLU A 272 -5.74 -40.25 -8.48
N PRO A 273 -6.93 -40.25 -7.82
CA PRO A 273 -8.17 -40.66 -8.50
C PRO A 273 -8.49 -39.84 -9.75
N VAL A 274 -8.24 -38.52 -9.70
CA VAL A 274 -8.44 -37.61 -10.84
C VAL A 274 -7.34 -37.78 -11.88
N ALA A 275 -6.08 -37.97 -11.46
CA ALA A 275 -4.97 -38.19 -12.38
C ALA A 275 -5.15 -39.47 -13.21
N ARG A 276 -5.49 -40.61 -12.56
CA ARG A 276 -5.80 -41.87 -13.23
C ARG A 276 -7.01 -41.76 -14.15
N ALA A 277 -8.09 -41.11 -13.71
CA ALA A 277 -9.27 -40.90 -14.56
C ALA A 277 -8.93 -40.10 -15.84
N MET A 278 -8.10 -39.06 -15.70
CA MET A 278 -7.68 -38.19 -16.80
C MET A 278 -6.61 -38.78 -17.73
N ALA A 279 -5.95 -39.87 -17.29
CA ALA A 279 -5.10 -40.73 -18.12
C ALA A 279 -5.92 -41.78 -18.90
N ALA A 280 -6.95 -42.35 -18.27
CA ALA A 280 -7.84 -43.35 -18.88
C ALA A 280 -8.87 -42.75 -19.87
N MET A 281 -9.24 -41.48 -19.71
CA MET A 281 -10.20 -40.79 -20.58
C MET A 281 -9.79 -40.77 -22.06
N ARG A 282 -10.65 -41.30 -22.93
CA ARG A 282 -10.45 -41.45 -24.38
C ARG A 282 -10.45 -40.10 -25.10
N ARG A 283 -11.31 -39.16 -24.69
CA ARG A 283 -11.44 -37.82 -25.29
C ARG A 283 -10.29 -36.88 -24.95
N ARG A 284 -9.23 -36.85 -25.78
CA ARG A 284 -8.04 -36.02 -25.52
C ARG A 284 -8.19 -34.52 -25.80
N LYS A 285 -9.05 -34.10 -26.73
CA LYS A 285 -9.27 -32.68 -27.12
C LYS A 285 -10.61 -32.16 -26.58
N VAL A 286 -10.65 -31.74 -25.32
CA VAL A 286 -11.84 -31.16 -24.67
C VAL A 286 -11.53 -29.89 -23.88
N SER A 287 -12.54 -29.06 -23.66
CA SER A 287 -12.47 -27.92 -22.72
C SER A 287 -13.02 -28.36 -21.37
N LEU A 288 -12.10 -28.61 -20.43
CA LEU A 288 -12.40 -29.06 -19.07
C LEU A 288 -11.57 -28.24 -18.07
N VAL A 289 -12.24 -27.55 -17.16
CA VAL A 289 -11.69 -26.97 -15.94
C VAL A 289 -11.75 -28.02 -14.84
N LEU A 290 -10.68 -28.12 -14.04
CA LEU A 290 -10.65 -28.84 -12.78
C LEU A 290 -10.61 -27.81 -11.65
N ILE A 291 -11.56 -27.86 -10.73
CA ILE A 291 -11.55 -27.07 -9.50
C ILE A 291 -11.23 -28.04 -8.36
N VAL A 292 -10.09 -27.85 -7.69
CA VAL A 292 -9.75 -28.57 -6.46
C VAL A 292 -10.15 -27.70 -5.28
N VAL A 293 -11.12 -28.17 -4.50
CA VAL A 293 -11.65 -27.52 -3.30
C VAL A 293 -10.97 -28.13 -2.07
N LEU A 294 -10.00 -27.41 -1.51
CA LEU A 294 -9.29 -27.84 -0.32
C LEU A 294 -10.14 -27.59 0.94
N PRO A 295 -10.06 -28.46 1.97
CA PRO A 295 -10.64 -28.18 3.28
C PRO A 295 -9.89 -27.04 3.98
N ALA A 296 -10.54 -26.37 4.93
CA ALA A 296 -9.96 -25.22 5.63
C ALA A 296 -8.67 -25.53 6.42
N ASP A 297 -8.47 -26.77 6.89
CA ASP A 297 -7.24 -27.19 7.59
C ASP A 297 -6.02 -27.29 6.66
N ALA A 298 -6.21 -27.40 5.34
CA ALA A 298 -5.12 -27.32 4.36
C ALA A 298 -4.35 -25.98 4.42
N LEU A 299 -4.97 -24.90 4.91
CA LEU A 299 -4.38 -23.56 4.95
C LEU A 299 -3.15 -23.41 5.84
N ASP A 300 -2.94 -24.34 6.78
CA ASP A 300 -1.78 -24.37 7.65
C ASP A 300 -0.58 -25.16 7.06
N SER A 301 -0.76 -25.85 5.93
CA SER A 301 0.31 -26.50 5.15
C SER A 301 1.24 -25.46 4.49
N ARG A 302 2.45 -25.88 4.08
CA ARG A 302 3.38 -25.04 3.32
C ARG A 302 3.06 -25.06 1.83
N ARG A 303 3.54 -24.05 1.09
CA ARG A 303 3.48 -23.99 -0.38
C ARG A 303 4.09 -25.23 -1.03
N SER A 304 5.24 -25.68 -0.53
CA SER A 304 5.93 -26.90 -1.00
C SER A 304 5.03 -28.14 -1.00
N ASP A 305 4.22 -28.28 0.04
CA ASP A 305 3.45 -29.50 0.32
C ASP A 305 2.24 -29.57 -0.62
N LEU A 306 1.61 -28.40 -0.84
CA LEU A 306 0.58 -28.20 -1.87
C LEU A 306 1.15 -28.48 -3.27
N GLU A 307 2.33 -27.94 -3.60
CA GLU A 307 2.96 -28.18 -4.91
C GLU A 307 3.21 -29.66 -5.17
N VAL A 308 3.74 -30.40 -4.19
CA VAL A 308 3.93 -31.86 -4.29
C VAL A 308 2.59 -32.57 -4.52
N ARG A 309 1.56 -32.26 -3.72
CA ARG A 309 0.22 -32.85 -3.84
C ARG A 309 -0.48 -32.51 -5.15
N LEU A 310 -0.18 -31.37 -5.79
CA LEU A 310 -0.72 -30.96 -7.10
C LEU A 310 -0.01 -31.59 -8.32
N ARG A 311 1.19 -32.18 -8.17
CA ARG A 311 1.98 -32.75 -9.29
C ARG A 311 1.21 -33.70 -10.22
N PRO A 312 0.34 -34.62 -9.75
CA PRO A 312 -0.36 -35.57 -10.63
C PRO A 312 -1.28 -34.93 -11.67
N VAL A 313 -1.77 -33.69 -11.42
CA VAL A 313 -2.73 -32.99 -12.28
C VAL A 313 -2.20 -31.69 -12.90
N SER A 314 -1.18 -31.07 -12.33
CA SER A 314 -0.74 -29.71 -12.70
C SER A 314 -0.26 -29.58 -14.16
N SER A 315 0.47 -30.56 -14.67
CA SER A 315 0.92 -30.61 -16.08
C SER A 315 -0.24 -30.88 -17.04
N ARG A 316 -1.14 -31.80 -16.68
CA ARG A 316 -2.29 -32.23 -17.50
C ARG A 316 -3.35 -31.13 -17.65
N PHE A 317 -3.51 -30.31 -16.61
CA PHE A 317 -4.41 -29.16 -16.55
C PHE A 317 -3.63 -27.82 -16.54
N ALA A 318 -2.51 -27.73 -17.26
CA ALA A 318 -1.75 -26.50 -17.43
C ALA A 318 -2.65 -25.36 -17.95
N GLY A 319 -3.08 -24.51 -17.02
CA GLY A 319 -4.02 -23.41 -17.25
C GLY A 319 -5.50 -23.70 -17.13
N ARG A 320 -5.89 -24.79 -16.46
CA ARG A 320 -7.29 -25.15 -16.20
C ARG A 320 -7.55 -25.76 -14.81
N LEU A 321 -6.56 -25.73 -13.90
CA LEU A 321 -6.59 -26.29 -12.53
C LEU A 321 -6.82 -25.18 -11.48
N MET A 322 -8.06 -24.77 -11.21
CA MET A 322 -8.31 -23.79 -10.14
C MET A 322 -8.13 -24.47 -8.77
N VAL A 323 -7.37 -23.85 -7.88
CA VAL A 323 -7.22 -24.29 -6.49
C VAL A 323 -7.91 -23.26 -5.60
N THR A 324 -8.87 -23.72 -4.81
CA THR A 324 -9.70 -22.92 -3.91
C THR A 324 -9.80 -23.61 -2.56
N VAL A 325 -10.28 -22.90 -1.54
CA VAL A 325 -10.47 -23.43 -0.18
C VAL A 325 -11.91 -23.19 0.23
N ASP A 326 -12.48 -24.10 1.02
CA ASP A 326 -13.82 -23.96 1.58
C ASP A 326 -13.78 -23.43 3.04
N GLU A 327 -13.28 -22.20 3.22
CA GLU A 327 -13.12 -21.58 4.56
C GLU A 327 -14.47 -21.37 5.30
N GLU A 328 -15.52 -21.04 4.56
CA GLU A 328 -16.84 -20.65 5.11
C GLU A 328 -17.93 -21.69 4.79
N GLY A 329 -17.59 -22.79 4.10
CA GLY A 329 -18.49 -23.89 3.77
C GLY A 329 -19.35 -23.68 2.51
N GLY A 330 -19.15 -22.57 1.77
CA GLY A 330 -19.89 -22.25 0.55
C GLY A 330 -19.79 -23.32 -0.54
N TRP A 331 -18.62 -23.92 -0.75
CA TRP A 331 -18.45 -25.01 -1.73
C TRP A 331 -19.18 -26.28 -1.28
N SER A 332 -19.02 -26.67 -0.02
CA SER A 332 -19.68 -27.87 0.53
C SER A 332 -21.20 -27.71 0.55
N ARG A 333 -21.74 -26.50 0.80
CA ARG A 333 -23.17 -26.21 0.68
C ARG A 333 -23.65 -26.33 -0.77
N ALA A 334 -22.98 -25.69 -1.73
CA ALA A 334 -23.39 -25.70 -3.14
C ALA A 334 -23.37 -27.11 -3.77
N PHE A 335 -22.47 -27.99 -3.31
CA PHE A 335 -22.31 -29.36 -3.83
C PHE A 335 -22.82 -30.47 -2.88
N ALA A 336 -23.50 -30.11 -1.80
CA ALA A 336 -24.02 -31.01 -0.76
C ALA A 336 -22.97 -32.01 -0.20
N VAL A 337 -21.74 -31.54 0.04
CA VAL A 337 -20.60 -32.38 0.45
C VAL A 337 -20.54 -32.52 1.97
N ALA A 338 -20.61 -33.76 2.45
CA ALA A 338 -20.60 -34.11 3.87
C ALA A 338 -19.22 -34.61 4.35
N GLY A 339 -18.15 -33.86 4.06
CA GLY A 339 -16.80 -34.12 4.57
C GLY A 339 -16.08 -35.38 4.03
N ARG A 340 -16.67 -36.11 3.08
CA ARG A 340 -16.01 -37.19 2.32
C ARG A 340 -15.47 -36.66 1.00
N ALA A 341 -14.46 -37.34 0.46
CA ALA A 341 -14.00 -37.09 -0.90
C ALA A 341 -15.20 -37.14 -1.89
N SER A 342 -15.27 -36.20 -2.83
CA SER A 342 -16.33 -36.20 -3.86
C SER A 342 -15.90 -35.53 -5.15
N ALA A 343 -16.47 -35.97 -6.26
CA ALA A 343 -16.24 -35.45 -7.60
C ALA A 343 -17.58 -35.11 -8.25
N HIS A 344 -17.69 -33.93 -8.85
CA HIS A 344 -18.93 -33.40 -9.43
C HIS A 344 -18.65 -32.80 -10.80
N LEU A 345 -19.30 -33.32 -11.84
CA LEU A 345 -19.13 -32.88 -13.23
C LEU A 345 -20.30 -31.98 -13.63
N VAL A 346 -20.02 -30.71 -13.91
CA VAL A 346 -20.93 -29.77 -14.56
C VAL A 346 -20.51 -29.63 -16.03
N ASN A 347 -21.43 -29.91 -16.95
CA ASN A 347 -21.14 -29.84 -18.38
C ASN A 347 -21.19 -28.39 -18.93
N ALA A 348 -20.74 -28.18 -20.17
CA ALA A 348 -20.77 -26.86 -20.83
C ALA A 348 -22.18 -26.30 -21.13
N ARG A 349 -23.26 -26.99 -20.74
CA ARG A 349 -24.63 -26.45 -20.68
C ARG A 349 -25.02 -25.95 -19.28
N ARG A 350 -24.06 -25.87 -18.35
CA ARG A 350 -24.25 -25.53 -16.92
C ARG A 350 -25.14 -26.53 -16.17
N GLN A 351 -25.24 -27.77 -16.67
CA GLN A 351 -26.03 -28.84 -16.06
C GLN A 351 -25.12 -29.74 -15.20
N PHE A 352 -25.58 -30.07 -13.99
CA PHE A 352 -24.99 -31.14 -13.19
C PHE A 352 -25.21 -32.48 -13.93
N ALA A 353 -24.11 -33.13 -14.33
CA ALA A 353 -24.14 -34.22 -15.30
C ALA A 353 -23.72 -35.58 -14.71
N TRP A 354 -22.91 -35.58 -13.66
CA TRP A 354 -22.49 -36.78 -12.92
C TRP A 354 -21.87 -36.37 -11.57
N ASN A 355 -21.93 -37.26 -10.56
CA ASN A 355 -21.11 -37.16 -9.36
C ASN A 355 -20.74 -38.53 -8.77
N SER A 356 -19.82 -38.52 -7.80
CA SER A 356 -19.45 -39.65 -6.95
C SER A 356 -18.91 -39.14 -5.61
N SER A 357 -19.04 -39.93 -4.54
CA SER A 357 -18.58 -39.58 -3.19
C SER A 357 -18.13 -40.81 -2.40
N GLY A 358 -17.11 -40.65 -1.55
CA GLY A 358 -16.39 -41.77 -0.92
C GLY A 358 -15.28 -42.29 -1.83
N ASP A 359 -15.28 -43.59 -2.09
CA ASP A 359 -14.26 -44.28 -2.90
C ASP A 359 -14.49 -44.06 -4.39
N ILE A 360 -13.95 -42.96 -4.93
CA ILE A 360 -14.18 -42.54 -6.31
C ILE A 360 -13.30 -43.36 -7.26
N GLU A 361 -13.87 -44.41 -7.85
CA GLU A 361 -13.16 -45.27 -8.80
C GLU A 361 -12.70 -44.47 -10.05
N PRO A 362 -11.40 -44.49 -10.41
CA PRO A 362 -10.89 -43.72 -11.54
C PRO A 362 -11.48 -44.13 -12.89
N ALA A 363 -11.80 -45.42 -13.07
CA ALA A 363 -12.40 -45.92 -14.31
C ALA A 363 -13.85 -45.43 -14.47
N ALA A 364 -14.63 -45.42 -13.38
CA ALA A 364 -15.97 -44.86 -13.37
C ALA A 364 -15.96 -43.34 -13.66
N MET A 365 -15.03 -42.59 -13.07
CA MET A 365 -14.86 -41.16 -13.38
C MET A 365 -14.46 -40.95 -14.85
N ALA A 366 -13.50 -41.73 -15.39
CA ALA A 366 -13.10 -41.64 -16.79
C ALA A 366 -14.27 -41.89 -17.76
N ALA A 367 -15.07 -42.94 -17.49
CA ALA A 367 -16.26 -43.26 -18.28
C ALA A 367 -17.34 -42.17 -18.18
N ALA A 368 -17.53 -41.57 -17.00
CA ALA A 368 -18.43 -40.44 -16.82
C ALA A 368 -17.97 -39.20 -17.61
N LEU A 369 -16.67 -38.86 -17.57
CA LEU A 369 -16.09 -37.76 -18.33
C LEU A 369 -16.24 -37.99 -19.85
N ASP A 370 -15.90 -39.18 -20.35
CA ASP A 370 -16.05 -39.55 -21.78
C ASP A 370 -17.51 -39.56 -22.26
N LYS A 371 -18.48 -39.79 -21.36
CA LYS A 371 -19.91 -39.79 -21.68
C LYS A 371 -20.53 -38.38 -21.61
N HIS A 372 -20.20 -37.60 -20.59
CA HIS A 372 -20.93 -36.38 -20.22
C HIS A 372 -20.25 -35.06 -20.60
N ILE A 373 -18.95 -35.05 -20.92
CA ILE A 373 -18.27 -33.85 -21.44
C ILE A 373 -18.81 -33.48 -22.83
N LEU A 374 -19.01 -32.18 -23.06
CA LEU A 374 -19.42 -31.62 -24.34
C LEU A 374 -18.24 -30.94 -25.06
N ALA A 375 -18.27 -30.95 -26.40
CA ALA A 375 -17.42 -30.05 -27.18
C ALA A 375 -17.84 -28.60 -26.91
N ALA A 376 -16.88 -27.77 -26.51
CA ALA A 376 -17.12 -26.45 -25.92
C ALA A 376 -15.90 -25.53 -26.13
N PRO A 377 -16.07 -24.19 -26.17
CA PRO A 377 -14.97 -23.25 -26.27
C PRO A 377 -14.01 -23.35 -25.06
N ALA A 378 -12.81 -22.78 -25.20
CA ALA A 378 -11.92 -22.60 -24.06
C ALA A 378 -12.60 -21.70 -22.99
N PRO A 379 -12.34 -21.90 -21.68
CA PRO A 379 -12.93 -21.07 -20.65
C PRO A 379 -12.55 -19.61 -20.88
N ARG A 380 -13.54 -18.71 -20.88
CA ARG A 380 -13.28 -17.26 -20.87
C ARG A 380 -12.70 -16.87 -19.52
N THR A 381 -11.92 -15.80 -19.49
CA THR A 381 -11.33 -15.26 -18.26
C THR A 381 -11.46 -13.75 -18.28
N HIS A 382 -12.37 -13.21 -17.47
CA HIS A 382 -12.55 -11.77 -17.30
C HIS A 382 -11.90 -11.34 -15.99
N ALA A 383 -11.17 -10.22 -16.02
CA ALA A 383 -10.67 -9.55 -14.82
C ALA A 383 -11.81 -8.76 -14.15
N LEU A 384 -11.95 -8.88 -12.83
CA LEU A 384 -12.83 -8.00 -12.05
C LEU A 384 -12.14 -6.64 -11.87
N GLN A 385 -12.57 -5.65 -12.65
CA GLN A 385 -12.31 -4.25 -12.37
C GLN A 385 -13.40 -3.70 -11.42
N PRO A 386 -13.05 -3.17 -10.24
CA PRO A 386 -14.03 -2.59 -9.32
C PRO A 386 -14.65 -1.33 -9.95
N LYS A 387 -15.96 -1.35 -10.18
CA LYS A 387 -16.70 -0.21 -10.72
C LYS A 387 -17.40 0.54 -9.60
N VAL A 388 -16.75 1.58 -9.07
CA VAL A 388 -17.37 2.51 -8.13
C VAL A 388 -18.63 3.12 -8.76
N SER A 389 -19.78 2.94 -8.13
CA SER A 389 -21.05 3.42 -8.68
C SER A 389 -21.19 4.92 -8.42
N GLY A 390 -20.94 5.73 -9.45
CA GLY A 390 -21.04 7.20 -9.37
C GLY A 390 -20.08 7.96 -10.29
N CYS A 391 -18.98 7.32 -10.73
CA CYS A 391 -17.98 7.93 -11.61
C CYS A 391 -18.45 8.01 -13.08
N GLY A 392 -19.57 8.68 -13.33
CA GLY A 392 -19.87 9.27 -14.63
C GLY A 392 -18.85 10.38 -14.96
N CYS A 393 -18.72 10.71 -16.25
CA CYS A 393 -17.66 11.57 -16.79
C CYS A 393 -17.48 12.90 -16.01
N GLY A 394 -16.43 12.97 -15.18
CA GLY A 394 -16.00 14.19 -14.46
C GLY A 394 -16.23 14.19 -12.94
N CYS A 395 -17.13 13.36 -12.40
CA CYS A 395 -17.45 13.35 -10.97
C CYS A 395 -16.44 12.53 -10.16
N ARG A 396 -15.57 13.21 -9.38
CA ARG A 396 -14.51 12.59 -8.54
C ARG A 396 -14.88 12.33 -7.08
N GLY A 397 -16.06 12.74 -6.64
CA GLY A 397 -16.51 12.62 -5.24
C GLY A 397 -16.81 11.17 -4.85
N ALA A 398 -16.45 10.80 -3.62
CA ALA A 398 -16.89 9.55 -3.03
C ALA A 398 -18.42 9.56 -2.79
N PRO A 399 -19.13 8.43 -2.99
CA PRO A 399 -20.53 8.33 -2.59
C PRO A 399 -20.68 8.63 -1.09
N ASP A 400 -21.64 9.47 -0.69
CA ASP A 400 -21.84 9.74 0.73
C ASP A 400 -22.47 8.53 1.43
N ILE A 401 -22.11 8.35 2.69
CA ILE A 401 -22.56 7.27 3.56
C ILE A 401 -22.95 7.85 4.92
N ILE A 402 -24.10 7.41 5.43
CA ILE A 402 -24.63 7.79 6.73
C ILE A 402 -24.96 6.50 7.46
N VAL A 403 -24.22 6.23 8.55
CA VAL A 403 -24.21 4.93 9.22
C VAL A 403 -24.07 5.08 10.73
N GLU A 404 -24.30 3.99 11.44
CA GLU A 404 -24.11 3.87 12.88
C GLU A 404 -23.05 2.79 13.12
N ASP A 405 -22.08 3.04 14.02
CA ASP A 405 -21.07 2.05 14.37
C ASP A 405 -21.55 1.11 15.49
N GLU A 406 -20.75 0.09 15.84
CA GLU A 406 -21.15 -0.92 16.82
C GLU A 406 -21.20 -0.44 18.28
N ARG A 407 -21.07 0.88 18.51
CA ARG A 407 -21.30 1.57 19.80
C ARG A 407 -22.53 2.48 19.78
N GLY A 408 -23.21 2.61 18.64
CA GLY A 408 -24.30 3.58 18.44
C GLY A 408 -23.84 4.95 17.95
N GLU A 409 -22.55 5.15 17.63
CA GLU A 409 -22.03 6.45 17.18
C GLU A 409 -22.36 6.68 15.70
N ARG A 410 -22.99 7.82 15.40
CA ARG A 410 -23.44 8.16 14.04
C ARG A 410 -22.37 8.85 13.21
N PHE A 411 -21.95 8.18 12.15
CA PHE A 411 -20.97 8.66 11.18
C PHE A 411 -21.64 9.13 9.89
N ALA A 412 -21.12 10.22 9.29
CA ALA A 412 -21.48 10.64 7.95
C ALA A 412 -20.26 11.16 7.19
N LEU A 413 -19.97 10.63 6.00
CA LEU A 413 -18.71 10.92 5.28
C LEU A 413 -18.60 12.40 4.87
N HIS A 414 -19.70 13.05 4.47
CA HIS A 414 -19.71 14.49 4.15
C HIS A 414 -19.25 15.37 5.32
N ARG A 415 -19.40 14.93 6.58
CA ARG A 415 -18.94 15.67 7.79
C ARG A 415 -17.43 15.56 8.02
N MET A 416 -16.75 14.70 7.27
CA MET A 416 -15.31 14.46 7.38
C MET A 416 -14.47 15.25 6.36
N ARG A 417 -15.11 16.10 5.54
CA ARG A 417 -14.39 17.07 4.68
C ARG A 417 -13.41 17.91 5.51
N GLY A 418 -12.28 18.24 4.91
CA GLY A 418 -11.11 18.80 5.60
C GLY A 418 -10.23 17.77 6.31
N ARG A 419 -10.56 16.47 6.27
CA ARG A 419 -9.74 15.38 6.84
C ARG A 419 -9.56 14.25 5.84
N ASN A 420 -8.40 13.61 5.87
CA ASN A 420 -8.21 12.33 5.19
C ASN A 420 -9.06 11.25 5.89
N VAL A 421 -9.71 10.37 5.12
CA VAL A 421 -10.46 9.22 5.65
C VAL A 421 -9.97 7.93 4.98
N ILE A 422 -10.00 6.82 5.71
CA ILE A 422 -9.80 5.47 5.17
C ILE A 422 -11.07 4.67 5.44
N LEU A 423 -11.67 4.15 4.38
CA LEU A 423 -12.77 3.20 4.43
C LEU A 423 -12.19 1.81 4.13
N ASN A 424 -12.32 0.87 5.05
CA ASN A 424 -11.91 -0.52 4.84
C ASN A 424 -13.15 -1.42 4.75
N PHE A 425 -13.19 -2.32 3.79
CA PHE A 425 -14.26 -3.29 3.61
C PHE A 425 -13.70 -4.67 3.94
N PHE A 426 -14.30 -5.39 4.89
CA PHE A 426 -13.75 -6.65 5.41
C PHE A 426 -14.78 -7.76 5.65
N GLN A 427 -14.28 -8.99 5.72
CA GLN A 427 -15.00 -10.20 6.11
C GLN A 427 -14.33 -10.80 7.35
N SER A 428 -15.10 -11.18 8.36
CA SER A 428 -14.57 -11.50 9.70
C SER A 428 -13.77 -12.82 9.79
N TRP A 429 -14.10 -13.80 8.96
CA TRP A 429 -13.41 -15.10 8.85
C TRP A 429 -12.08 -15.01 8.08
N SER A 430 -11.95 -14.01 7.20
CA SER A 430 -10.91 -13.96 6.17
C SER A 430 -9.55 -13.52 6.74
N ALA A 431 -8.55 -14.41 6.74
CA ALA A 431 -7.18 -14.12 7.19
C ALA A 431 -6.55 -12.80 6.67
N PRO A 432 -6.61 -12.46 5.36
CA PRO A 432 -6.11 -11.16 4.88
C PRO A 432 -6.87 -9.95 5.45
N CYS A 433 -8.18 -10.06 5.66
CA CYS A 433 -8.97 -8.99 6.27
C CYS A 433 -8.44 -8.67 7.68
N ILE A 434 -8.18 -9.69 8.48
CA ILE A 434 -7.63 -9.54 9.83
C ILE A 434 -6.25 -8.86 9.80
N ARG A 435 -5.36 -9.25 8.87
CA ARG A 435 -4.03 -8.61 8.72
C ARG A 435 -4.13 -7.14 8.31
N GLU A 436 -5.06 -6.78 7.42
CA GLU A 436 -5.29 -5.40 7.00
C GLU A 436 -5.86 -4.54 8.15
N LEU A 437 -6.80 -5.08 8.95
CA LEU A 437 -7.31 -4.41 10.15
C LEU A 437 -6.20 -4.14 11.17
N GLN A 438 -5.30 -5.10 11.40
CA GLN A 438 -4.13 -4.93 12.27
C GLN A 438 -3.17 -3.86 11.74
N ARG A 439 -2.92 -3.83 10.42
CA ARG A 439 -2.09 -2.79 9.77
C ARG A 439 -2.71 -1.39 9.93
N LEU A 440 -4.03 -1.27 9.81
CA LEU A 440 -4.77 -0.02 10.02
C LEU A 440 -4.78 0.40 11.50
N GLN A 441 -4.81 -0.56 12.44
CA GLN A 441 -4.68 -0.28 13.87
C GLN A 441 -3.29 0.26 14.23
N ALA A 442 -2.22 -0.35 13.71
CA ALA A 442 -0.86 0.17 13.85
C ALA A 442 -0.71 1.57 13.22
N LEU A 443 -1.41 1.83 12.10
CA LEU A 443 -1.47 3.16 11.46
C LEU A 443 -2.24 4.21 12.29
N GLN A 444 -3.16 3.81 13.19
CA GLN A 444 -3.73 4.73 14.19
C GLN A 444 -2.76 4.99 15.35
N GLN A 445 -2.11 3.95 15.87
CA GLN A 445 -1.25 4.04 17.05
C GLN A 445 0.05 4.84 16.82
N LYS A 446 0.65 4.77 15.62
CA LYS A 446 1.92 5.45 15.27
C LYS A 446 1.80 6.98 15.04
N ARG A 447 0.82 7.67 15.65
CA ARG A 447 0.47 9.08 15.31
C ARG A 447 0.81 10.11 16.39
N PRO A 448 1.37 11.27 16.02
CA PRO A 448 1.25 12.49 16.81
C PRO A 448 -0.22 12.90 17.00
N LYS A 449 -0.54 13.55 18.13
CA LYS A 449 -1.90 14.01 18.43
C LYS A 449 -2.42 14.93 17.31
N GLY A 450 -3.44 14.48 16.58
CA GLY A 450 -4.14 15.23 15.52
C GLY A 450 -3.74 14.91 14.07
N GLY A 451 -2.62 14.22 13.82
CA GLY A 451 -1.97 14.18 12.49
C GLY A 451 -2.19 12.94 11.62
N GLY A 452 -3.42 12.46 11.38
CA GLY A 452 -3.60 11.32 10.45
C GLY A 452 -5.05 10.93 10.10
N PRO A 453 -5.24 10.05 9.08
CA PRO A 453 -6.55 9.75 8.50
C PRO A 453 -7.51 9.06 9.47
N TYR A 454 -8.77 9.52 9.53
CA TYR A 454 -9.82 8.82 10.26
C TYR A 454 -10.08 7.47 9.59
N VAL A 455 -10.29 6.39 10.36
CA VAL A 455 -10.48 5.04 9.81
C VAL A 455 -11.87 4.57 10.19
N VAL A 456 -12.59 3.93 9.26
CA VAL A 456 -13.85 3.19 9.48
C VAL A 456 -13.72 1.87 8.73
N ALA A 457 -14.18 0.76 9.33
CA ALA A 457 -14.22 -0.53 8.64
C ALA A 457 -15.64 -1.10 8.57
N PHE A 458 -16.03 -1.65 7.43
CA PHE A 458 -17.36 -2.16 7.10
C PHE A 458 -17.32 -3.69 7.01
N HIS A 459 -18.07 -4.37 7.88
CA HIS A 459 -18.18 -5.82 7.90
C HIS A 459 -19.30 -6.27 6.94
N GLY A 460 -18.93 -7.01 5.89
CA GLY A 460 -19.88 -7.52 4.89
C GLY A 460 -20.44 -8.92 5.19
N GLY A 461 -20.33 -9.42 6.42
CA GLY A 461 -20.76 -10.77 6.83
C GLY A 461 -21.90 -10.74 7.83
N ASN A 462 -22.73 -11.80 7.89
CA ASN A 462 -23.98 -11.79 8.66
C ASN A 462 -23.84 -11.94 10.19
N ASP A 463 -22.66 -12.32 10.71
CA ASP A 463 -22.44 -12.46 12.16
C ASP A 463 -21.90 -11.15 12.78
N GLU A 464 -22.75 -10.51 13.58
CA GLU A 464 -22.39 -9.30 14.35
C GLU A 464 -21.49 -9.60 15.56
N LYS A 465 -21.56 -10.82 16.12
CA LYS A 465 -20.71 -11.20 17.26
C LYS A 465 -19.24 -11.26 16.84
N ALA A 466 -18.96 -11.73 15.63
CA ALA A 466 -17.64 -11.70 15.04
C ALA A 466 -17.00 -10.29 15.00
N VAL A 467 -17.80 -9.22 14.85
CA VAL A 467 -17.31 -7.82 14.89
C VAL A 467 -16.83 -7.45 16.30
N ALA A 468 -17.65 -7.70 17.32
CA ALA A 468 -17.30 -7.45 18.71
C ALA A 468 -16.09 -8.30 19.16
N ASP A 469 -16.05 -9.58 18.78
CA ASP A 469 -14.94 -10.47 19.08
C ASP A 469 -13.66 -10.09 18.31
N LEU A 470 -13.73 -9.56 17.09
CA LEU A 470 -12.55 -9.04 16.39
C LEU A 470 -12.03 -7.75 17.05
N ARG A 471 -12.91 -6.83 17.46
CA ARG A 471 -12.51 -5.65 18.25
C ARG A 471 -11.77 -6.08 19.51
N LYS A 472 -12.32 -7.03 20.26
CA LYS A 472 -11.75 -7.53 21.53
C LYS A 472 -10.44 -8.29 21.32
N ARG A 473 -10.35 -9.17 20.31
CA ARG A 473 -9.15 -10.01 20.05
C ARG A 473 -7.96 -9.22 19.49
N HIS A 474 -8.18 -8.09 18.81
CA HIS A 474 -7.12 -7.33 18.15
C HIS A 474 -6.96 -5.89 18.65
N GLY A 475 -7.71 -5.48 19.69
CA GLY A 475 -7.59 -4.15 20.29
C GLY A 475 -7.89 -3.01 19.31
N LEU A 476 -8.84 -3.22 18.39
CA LEU A 476 -9.17 -2.24 17.36
C LEU A 476 -9.80 -1.00 18.00
N THR A 477 -9.39 0.21 17.60
CA THR A 477 -9.87 1.49 18.16
C THR A 477 -10.72 2.34 17.21
N PHE A 478 -10.72 2.03 15.91
CA PHE A 478 -11.61 2.65 14.94
C PHE A 478 -13.04 2.09 14.97
N PRO A 479 -14.07 2.85 14.55
CA PRO A 479 -15.43 2.36 14.29
C PRO A 479 -15.47 1.10 13.41
N LEU A 480 -16.30 0.13 13.79
CA LEU A 480 -16.66 -1.02 12.96
C LEU A 480 -18.17 -0.92 12.64
N VAL A 481 -18.50 -0.84 11.36
CA VAL A 481 -19.88 -0.68 10.87
C VAL A 481 -20.33 -2.01 10.28
N GLN A 482 -21.55 -2.43 10.58
CA GLN A 482 -22.13 -3.65 10.05
C GLN A 482 -22.90 -3.36 8.74
N ASP A 483 -22.45 -3.94 7.62
CA ASP A 483 -23.08 -3.84 6.29
C ASP A 483 -23.61 -5.23 5.89
N ARG A 484 -24.57 -5.77 6.67
CA ARG A 484 -25.10 -7.15 6.52
C ARG A 484 -25.45 -7.46 5.06
N ASP A 485 -26.26 -6.58 4.47
CA ASP A 485 -26.76 -6.72 3.10
C ASP A 485 -25.75 -6.26 2.03
N GLN A 486 -24.52 -5.86 2.40
CA GLN A 486 -23.48 -5.35 1.50
C GLN A 486 -23.93 -4.17 0.62
N VAL A 487 -24.78 -3.29 1.15
CA VAL A 487 -25.34 -2.13 0.42
C VAL A 487 -24.25 -1.10 0.17
N ILE A 488 -23.47 -0.78 1.19
CA ILE A 488 -22.38 0.21 1.11
C ILE A 488 -21.26 -0.36 0.24
N ALA A 489 -20.92 -1.64 0.43
CA ALA A 489 -19.98 -2.36 -0.41
C ALA A 489 -20.37 -2.32 -1.90
N ARG A 490 -21.65 -2.51 -2.26
CA ARG A 490 -22.11 -2.36 -3.65
C ARG A 490 -22.04 -0.91 -4.16
N GLN A 491 -22.39 0.08 -3.33
CA GLN A 491 -22.28 1.51 -3.66
C GLN A 491 -20.84 1.88 -4.05
N TYR A 492 -19.85 1.37 -3.32
CA TYR A 492 -18.42 1.55 -3.62
C TYR A 492 -17.84 0.59 -4.67
N GLY A 493 -18.64 -0.32 -5.24
CA GLY A 493 -18.18 -1.27 -6.27
C GLY A 493 -17.24 -2.37 -5.74
N ILE A 494 -17.34 -2.71 -4.46
CA ILE A 494 -16.45 -3.67 -3.78
C ILE A 494 -16.73 -5.10 -4.27
N THR A 495 -15.75 -5.69 -4.95
CA THR A 495 -15.77 -7.11 -5.37
C THR A 495 -14.59 -7.91 -4.78
N CYS A 496 -13.90 -7.36 -3.77
CA CYS A 496 -12.74 -7.97 -3.11
C CYS A 496 -12.76 -7.66 -1.60
N TRP A 497 -12.38 -8.65 -0.79
CA TRP A 497 -12.29 -8.54 0.67
C TRP A 497 -10.89 -8.98 1.15
N PRO A 498 -10.06 -8.09 1.74
CA PRO A 498 -10.38 -6.71 2.05
C PRO A 498 -10.25 -5.78 0.84
N THR A 499 -10.93 -4.63 0.91
CA THR A 499 -10.63 -3.46 0.05
C THR A 499 -10.48 -2.22 0.94
N THR A 500 -9.43 -1.44 0.74
CA THR A 500 -9.13 -0.23 1.51
C THR A 500 -9.12 0.99 0.58
N ILE A 501 -9.96 1.98 0.85
CA ILE A 501 -10.10 3.21 0.05
C ILE A 501 -9.66 4.40 0.89
N ALA A 502 -8.69 5.17 0.39
CA ALA A 502 -8.34 6.48 0.93
C ALA A 502 -9.18 7.58 0.26
N ILE A 503 -9.85 8.39 1.09
CA ILE A 503 -10.62 9.57 0.70
C ILE A 503 -9.82 10.81 1.08
N ASN A 504 -9.68 11.73 0.13
CA ASN A 504 -8.94 12.98 0.27
C ASN A 504 -9.77 14.03 1.06
N PRO A 505 -9.16 15.12 1.56
CA PRO A 505 -9.86 16.14 2.36
C PRO A 505 -10.98 16.89 1.62
N ASP A 506 -10.96 16.92 0.29
CA ASP A 506 -12.03 17.48 -0.55
C ASP A 506 -13.24 16.54 -0.71
N GLY A 507 -13.13 15.29 -0.23
CA GLY A 507 -14.13 14.23 -0.41
C GLY A 507 -13.96 13.44 -1.71
N SER A 508 -12.88 13.63 -2.47
CA SER A 508 -12.57 12.80 -3.64
C SER A 508 -12.01 11.44 -3.25
N ILE A 509 -12.26 10.42 -4.07
CA ILE A 509 -11.56 9.13 -3.93
C ILE A 509 -10.11 9.33 -4.39
N GLY A 510 -9.17 9.06 -3.47
CA GLY A 510 -7.74 9.06 -3.76
C GLY A 510 -7.29 7.69 -4.26
N ARG A 511 -6.80 6.84 -3.35
CA ARG A 511 -6.26 5.51 -3.67
C ARG A 511 -7.20 4.40 -3.21
N MET A 512 -7.61 3.54 -4.13
CA MET A 512 -8.19 2.23 -3.82
C MET A 512 -7.07 1.16 -3.76
N GLN A 513 -7.13 0.29 -2.77
CA GLN A 513 -6.23 -0.84 -2.55
C GLN A 513 -7.09 -2.10 -2.39
N LEU A 514 -6.93 -3.05 -3.31
CA LEU A 514 -7.62 -4.34 -3.29
C LEU A 514 -6.68 -5.40 -2.68
N GLY A 515 -7.21 -6.24 -1.79
CA GLY A 515 -6.43 -7.21 -1.03
C GLY A 515 -5.60 -6.60 0.12
N ALA A 516 -5.16 -7.46 1.02
CA ALA A 516 -4.31 -7.11 2.15
C ALA A 516 -2.87 -6.89 1.69
N VAL A 517 -2.26 -5.82 2.20
CA VAL A 517 -0.91 -5.41 1.78
C VAL A 517 0.16 -6.02 2.67
N ARG A 518 1.27 -6.44 2.06
CA ARG A 518 2.54 -6.54 2.80
C ARG A 518 2.98 -5.12 3.18
N GLU A 519 3.44 -4.92 4.42
CA GLU A 519 3.95 -3.59 4.83
C GLU A 519 5.06 -3.14 3.87
N ALA A 520 5.01 -1.88 3.44
CA ALA A 520 6.14 -1.28 2.77
C ALA A 520 7.35 -1.31 3.69
N LYS A 521 8.53 -1.61 3.14
CA LYS A 521 9.78 -1.42 3.87
C LYS A 521 9.88 0.05 4.29
N PRO A 522 10.14 0.36 5.57
CA PRO A 522 10.42 1.73 5.99
C PRO A 522 11.51 2.35 5.13
N ALA A 523 11.40 3.66 4.85
CA ALA A 523 12.38 4.34 4.01
C ALA A 523 13.79 4.21 4.61
N THR A 524 14.66 3.44 3.96
CA THR A 524 16.00 3.16 4.48
C THR A 524 16.95 4.27 4.08
N ARG A 525 17.49 4.96 5.09
CA ARG A 525 18.82 5.58 4.96
C ARG A 525 19.85 4.45 4.97
N PRO A 526 20.78 4.37 4.00
CA PRO A 526 21.94 3.52 4.11
C PRO A 526 22.67 3.80 5.43
N ALA A 527 23.18 2.76 6.10
CA ALA A 527 24.04 2.97 7.25
C ALA A 527 25.26 3.80 6.81
N ARG A 528 25.71 4.75 7.66
CA ARG A 528 26.98 5.44 7.42
C ARG A 528 28.07 4.38 7.31
N SER A 529 28.75 4.33 6.16
CA SER A 529 29.99 3.58 6.05
C SER A 529 31.02 4.27 6.94
N THR A 530 31.25 3.72 8.13
CA THR A 530 32.37 4.12 8.99
C THR A 530 33.65 3.58 8.37
N SER A 531 34.15 4.27 7.35
CA SER A 531 35.56 4.22 6.98
C SER A 531 36.35 4.76 8.16
N ALA A 532 37.09 3.86 8.82
CA ALA A 532 38.21 4.23 9.69
C ALA A 532 39.42 4.62 8.82
#